data_AF-K1U4C4-F1
#
_entry.id   AF-K1U4C4-F1
#
_cell.length_a   1.000
_cell.length_b   1.000
_cell.length_c   1.000
_cell.angle_alpha   90.00
_cell.angle_beta   90.00
_cell.angle_gamma   90.00
#
_symmetry.space_group_name_H-M   'P 1'
#
loop_
_entity.id
_entity.type
_entity.pdbx_description
1 polymer ?
#
loop_
_entity_poly.entity_id
_entity_poly.type
_entity_poly.pdbx_seq_one_letter_code
_entity_poly.pdbx_strand_id
1 'polypeptide(L)'
;MLVVDSIEPEKVRSLLNRELEYLEERHVQDTAFYYKGSEYAPAFGMIGTLIGLINLLANLEDTATLTKNMAVALVTTFYGVILANLIFKPIANK
;
A
#
# COMPACT_ATOMS: atom_id res chain seq x y z
N MET A 1 2.60 29.24 -25.73
CA MET A 1 3.16 29.77 -26.99
C MET A 1 2.95 28.88 -28.22
N LEU A 2 2.46 27.63 -28.10
CA LEU A 2 2.30 26.71 -29.24
C LEU A 2 1.30 27.14 -30.34
N VAL A 3 0.28 27.94 -30.00
CA VAL A 3 -0.79 28.36 -30.95
C VAL A 3 -0.39 29.60 -31.75
N VAL A 4 0.61 30.35 -31.29
CA VAL A 4 1.05 31.62 -31.91
C VAL A 4 2.07 31.38 -33.04
N ASP A 5 2.77 30.23 -33.03
CA ASP A 5 3.90 29.94 -33.94
C ASP A 5 3.54 29.13 -35.21
N SER A 6 2.27 29.12 -35.63
CA SER A 6 1.82 28.43 -36.87
C SER A 6 2.20 26.94 -36.95
N ILE A 7 2.29 26.26 -35.80
CA ILE A 7 2.55 24.83 -35.74
C ILE A 7 1.29 24.07 -36.21
N GLU A 8 1.47 23.06 -37.06
CA GLU A 8 0.37 22.23 -37.55
C GLU A 8 -0.47 21.69 -36.38
N PRO A 9 -1.82 21.80 -36.42
CA PRO A 9 -2.70 21.39 -35.33
C PRO A 9 -2.48 19.94 -34.86
N GLU A 10 -2.12 19.04 -35.78
CA GLU A 10 -1.80 17.65 -35.49
C GLU A 10 -0.52 17.49 -34.66
N LYS A 11 0.48 18.32 -34.92
CA LYS A 11 1.74 18.31 -34.16
C LYS A 11 1.57 18.88 -32.76
N VAL A 12 0.69 19.88 -32.58
CA VAL A 12 0.32 20.37 -31.24
C VAL A 12 -0.45 19.31 -30.46
N ARG A 13 -1.40 18.62 -31.09
CA ARG A 13 -2.14 17.51 -30.47
C ARG A 13 -1.23 16.36 -30.04
N SER A 14 -0.29 15.94 -30.89
CA SER A 14 0.62 14.85 -30.54
C SER A 14 1.53 15.22 -29.37
N LEU A 15 1.99 16.48 -29.31
CA LEU A 15 2.80 17.00 -28.20
C LEU A 15 2.03 16.98 -26.87
N LEU A 16 0.78 17.49 -26.87
CA LEU A 16 -0.08 17.50 -25.69
C LEU A 16 -0.43 16.09 -25.21
N ASN A 17 -0.70 15.16 -26.14
CA ASN A 17 -0.95 13.76 -25.79
C ASN A 17 0.28 13.12 -25.14
N ARG A 18 1.47 13.40 -25.66
CA ARG A 18 2.73 12.88 -25.10
C ARG A 18 3.01 13.47 -23.71
N GLU A 19 2.68 14.73 -23.50
CA GLU A 19 2.79 15.38 -22.20
C GLU A 19 1.82 14.81 -21.17
N LEU A 20 0.58 14.51 -21.57
CA LEU A 20 -0.39 13.77 -20.76
C LEU A 20 0.12 12.38 -20.38
N GLU A 21 0.68 11.64 -21.33
CA GLU A 21 1.22 10.30 -21.13
C GLU A 21 2.36 10.30 -20.10
N TYR A 22 3.28 11.26 -20.20
CA TYR A 22 4.36 11.44 -19.20
C TYR A 22 3.83 11.85 -17.82
N LEU A 23 2.79 12.68 -17.77
CA LEU A 23 2.13 13.04 -16.52
C LEU A 23 1.50 11.83 -15.84
N GLU A 24 0.82 10.99 -16.62
CA GLU A 24 0.17 9.77 -16.14
C GLU A 24 1.19 8.75 -15.66
N GLU A 25 2.27 8.49 -16.42
CA GLU A 25 3.35 7.60 -16.00
C GLU A 25 3.95 8.04 -14.65
N ARG A 26 4.19 9.34 -14.47
CA ARG A 26 4.70 9.88 -13.21
C ARG A 26 3.73 9.64 -12.05
N HIS A 27 2.43 9.89 -12.24
CA HIS A 27 1.42 9.64 -11.22
C HIS A 27 1.27 8.16 -10.87
N VAL A 28 1.36 7.27 -11.86
CA VAL A 28 1.36 5.82 -11.63
C VAL A 28 2.60 5.41 -10.83
N GLN A 29 3.77 5.96 -11.15
CA GLN A 29 5.00 5.66 -10.44
C GLN A 29 4.96 6.12 -8.97
N ASP A 30 4.41 7.32 -8.72
CA ASP A 30 4.26 7.88 -7.37
C ASP A 30 3.26 7.08 -6.52
N THR A 31 2.17 6.58 -7.12
CA THR A 31 1.13 5.80 -6.42
C THR A 31 1.48 4.32 -6.26
N ALA A 32 2.35 3.76 -7.13
CA ALA A 32 2.73 2.35 -7.11
C ALA A 32 3.32 1.90 -5.77
N PHE A 33 4.12 2.76 -5.11
CA PHE A 33 4.67 2.46 -3.79
C PHE A 33 3.57 2.25 -2.74
N TYR A 34 2.58 3.16 -2.69
CA TYR A 34 1.47 3.08 -1.73
C TYR A 34 0.56 1.91 -2.04
N TYR A 35 0.34 1.62 -3.33
CA TYR A 35 -0.42 0.44 -3.75
C TYR A 35 0.23 -0.84 -3.21
N LYS A 36 1.54 -1.00 -3.42
CA LYS A 36 2.31 -2.14 -2.91
C LYS A 36 2.34 -2.18 -1.38
N GLY A 37 2.50 -1.03 -0.72
CA GLY A 37 2.39 -0.93 0.72
C GLY A 37 1.05 -1.44 1.25
N SER A 38 -0.05 -1.13 0.56
CA SER A 38 -1.40 -1.59 0.93
C SER A 38 -1.57 -3.11 0.80
N GLU A 39 -0.89 -3.74 -0.17
CA GLU A 39 -0.88 -5.20 -0.34
C GLU A 39 -0.05 -5.89 0.75
N TYR A 40 1.09 -5.31 1.14
CA TYR A 40 2.01 -5.92 2.10
C TYR A 40 1.60 -5.71 3.56
N ALA A 41 0.97 -4.58 3.92
CA ALA A 41 0.60 -4.28 5.30
C ALA A 41 -0.25 -5.37 6.00
N PRO A 42 -1.30 -5.96 5.37
CA PRO A 42 -2.04 -7.07 5.96
C PRO A 42 -1.22 -8.35 6.06
N ALA A 43 -0.31 -8.59 5.10
CA ALA A 43 0.58 -9.75 5.11
C ALA A 43 1.52 -9.72 6.32
N PHE A 44 2.07 -8.54 6.68
CA PHE A 44 2.83 -8.37 7.93
C PHE A 44 1.97 -8.63 9.17
N GLY A 45 0.69 -8.26 9.17
CA GLY A 45 -0.25 -8.59 10.23
C GLY A 45 -0.43 -10.10 10.42
N MET A 46 -0.55 -10.85 9.32
CA MET A 46 -0.61 -12.31 9.32
C MET A 46 0.70 -12.97 9.77
N ILE A 47 1.87 -12.38 9.48
CA ILE A 47 3.14 -12.87 10.03
C ILE A 47 3.14 -12.76 11.57
N GLY A 48 2.59 -11.67 12.11
CA GLY A 48 2.46 -11.49 13.56
C GLY A 48 1.54 -12.52 14.22
N THR A 49 0.46 -12.95 13.54
CA THR A 49 -0.39 -14.04 14.07
C THR A 49 0.34 -15.37 14.11
N LEU A 50 1.12 -15.67 13.07
CA LEU A 50 1.94 -16.88 13.04
C LEU A 50 2.95 -16.89 14.19
N ILE A 51 3.62 -15.77 14.47
CA ILE A 51 4.53 -15.65 15.61
C ILE A 51 3.80 -15.88 16.94
N GLY A 52 2.63 -15.26 17.11
CA GLY A 52 1.81 -15.44 18.31
C GLY A 52 1.36 -16.89 18.50
N LEU A 53 0.97 -17.58 17.42
CA LEU A 53 0.60 -19.00 17.44
C LEU A 53 1.79 -19.92 17.72
N ILE A 54 2.96 -19.65 17.16
CA ILE A 54 4.18 -20.41 17.48
C ILE A 54 4.52 -20.30 18.96
N ASN A 55 4.48 -19.08 19.52
CA ASN A 55 4.76 -18.86 20.94
C ASN A 55 3.70 -19.47 21.86
N LEU A 56 2.44 -19.49 21.41
CA LEU A 56 1.34 -20.14 22.11
C LEU A 56 1.57 -21.65 22.19
N LEU A 57 1.93 -22.30 21.08
CA LEU A 57 2.24 -23.73 21.04
C LEU A 57 3.48 -24.09 21.86
N ALA A 58 4.44 -23.18 21.97
CA ALA A 58 5.68 -23.40 22.73
C ALA A 58 5.47 -23.44 24.26
N ASN A 59 4.45 -22.75 24.79
CA ASN A 59 4.18 -22.66 26.23
C ASN A 59 2.69 -22.80 26.54
N LEU A 60 2.14 -23.99 26.31
CA LEU A 60 0.71 -24.24 26.49
C LEU A 60 0.29 -24.31 27.97
N GLU A 61 1.24 -24.58 28.87
CA GLU A 61 0.97 -24.85 30.30
C GLU A 61 0.70 -23.58 31.12
N ASP A 62 1.17 -22.41 30.66
CA ASP A 62 0.99 -21.14 31.36
C ASP A 62 -0.09 -20.26 30.71
N THR A 63 -1.25 -20.21 31.37
CA THR A 63 -2.42 -19.43 30.93
C THR A 63 -2.17 -17.91 30.84
N ALA A 64 -1.22 -17.37 31.61
CA ALA A 64 -0.85 -15.96 31.54
C ALA A 64 -0.05 -15.65 30.26
N THR A 65 0.84 -16.56 29.85
CA THR A 65 1.59 -16.41 28.58
C THR A 65 0.69 -16.62 27.37
N LEU A 66 -0.27 -17.54 27.46
CA LEU A 66 -1.28 -17.79 26.42
C LEU A 66 -2.03 -16.51 26.05
N THR A 67 -2.60 -15.83 27.05
CA THR A 67 -3.36 -14.59 26.84
C THR A 67 -2.50 -13.46 26.28
N LYS A 68 -1.24 -13.35 26.73
CA LYS A 68 -0.29 -12.36 26.18
C LYS A 68 0.05 -12.63 24.71
N ASN A 69 0.33 -13.88 24.33
CA ASN A 69 0.68 -14.25 22.96
C ASN A 69 -0.51 -14.08 21.99
N MET A 70 -1.73 -14.41 22.44
CA MET A 70 -2.95 -14.14 21.68
C MET A 70 -3.18 -12.65 21.46
N ALA A 71 -2.95 -11.82 22.49
CA ALA A 71 -3.09 -10.37 22.36
C ALA A 71 -2.12 -9.81 21.30
N VAL A 72 -0.87 -10.28 21.28
CA VAL A 72 0.11 -9.88 20.26
C VAL A 72 -0.37 -10.23 18.85
N ALA A 73 -0.84 -11.46 18.62
CA ALA A 73 -1.36 -11.90 17.33
C ALA A 73 -2.52 -11.02 16.81
N LEU A 74 -3.45 -10.66 17.70
CA LEU A 74 -4.60 -9.83 17.35
C LEU A 74 -4.19 -8.39 17.04
N VAL A 75 -3.31 -7.83 17.86
CA VAL A 75 -2.82 -6.45 17.70
C VAL A 75 -2.03 -6.28 16.41
N THR A 76 -1.18 -7.24 16.04
CA THR A 76 -0.45 -7.18 14.76
C THR A 76 -1.39 -7.23 13.56
N THR A 77 -2.44 -8.05 13.61
CA THR A 77 -3.45 -8.11 12.55
C THR A 77 -4.22 -6.80 12.43
N PHE A 78 -4.62 -6.25 13.58
CA PHE A 78 -5.34 -4.98 13.65
C PHE A 78 -4.53 -3.84 13.02
N TYR A 79 -3.25 -3.71 13.39
CA TYR A 79 -2.38 -2.69 12.81
C TYR A 79 -2.13 -2.93 11.32
N GLY A 80 -1.94 -4.17 10.86
CA GLY A 80 -1.77 -4.49 9.44
C GLY A 80 -2.96 -4.06 8.59
N VAL A 81 -4.19 -4.34 9.06
CA VAL A 81 -5.43 -3.96 8.37
C VAL A 81 -5.67 -2.46 8.39
N ILE A 82 -5.41 -1.78 9.52
CA ILE A 82 -5.53 -0.32 9.62
C ILE A 82 -4.56 0.36 8.66
N LEU A 83 -3.30 -0.06 8.68
CA LEU A 83 -2.26 0.58 7.90
C LEU A 83 -2.50 0.39 6.39
N ALA A 84 -3.04 -0.78 5.99
CA ALA A 84 -3.49 -1.02 4.63
C ALA A 84 -4.67 -0.14 4.21
N ASN A 85 -5.75 -0.10 5.00
CA ASN A 85 -7.04 0.45 4.57
C ASN A 85 -7.24 1.94 4.92
N LEU A 86 -6.62 2.45 5.98
CA LEU A 86 -6.74 3.85 6.38
C LEU A 86 -5.60 4.74 5.84
N ILE A 87 -4.42 4.17 5.59
CA ILE A 87 -3.24 4.95 5.18
C ILE A 87 -2.91 4.66 3.72
N PHE A 88 -2.50 3.44 3.39
CA PHE A 88 -1.95 3.17 2.07
C PHE A 88 -2.98 3.19 0.95
N LYS A 89 -4.14 2.55 1.14
CA LYS A 89 -5.18 2.48 0.10
C LYS A 89 -5.80 3.84 -0.23
N PRO A 90 -6.08 4.76 0.72
CA PRO A 90 -6.56 6.10 0.41
C PRO A 90 -5.51 6.98 -0.28
N ILE A 91 -4.22 6.79 0.00
CA ILE A 91 -3.13 7.53 -0.66
C ILE A 91 -2.87 6.98 -2.07
N ALA A 92 -2.98 5.66 -2.27
CA ALA A 92 -2.79 5.04 -3.57
C ALA A 92 -3.91 5.33 -4.58
N ASN A 93 -5.14 5.55 -4.09
CA ASN A 93 -6.31 5.83 -4.93
C ASN A 93 -6.62 7.33 -5.10
N LYS A 94 -5.77 8.21 -4.55
CA LYS A 94 -5.86 9.67 -4.70
C LYS A 94 -4.76 10.16 -5.62
#